data_AF-A0AAN4WP87-F1
#
_entry.id   AF-A0AAN4WP87-F1
#
_cell.length_a   1.000
_cell.length_b   1.000
_cell.length_c   1.000
_cell.angle_alpha   90.00
_cell.angle_beta   90.00
_cell.angle_gamma   90.00
#
_symmetry.space_group_name_H-M   'P 1'
#
loop_
_entity.id
_entity.type
_entity.pdbx_description
1 polymer ?
#
loop_
_entity_poly.entity_id
_entity_poly.type
_entity_poly.pdbx_seq_one_letter_code
_entity_poly.pdbx_strand_id
1 'polypeptide(L)'
;MKPWTPFPYSDAYPFTAASVRSQWKRLHAGDAEPCPDDAAVLDAWVLFHRGAFEEAARAGLAAGGAGITVANKATIVYANYLEPHEDRRLALLTEAAERASEQMRAEPTNPSAWFWHAYAIGRYSQGISVAKAMAQGLGSRVRKTLEQAIVLSPIHADARLALAVFHAEIIDKVGEMVGSMTYGARKASSLRLFEEAFAINPDSVIGKIEYANALLILEGDQRMGDATRLYEEVATTQPADALERLGVELAQTELAEG
;
A
#
# COMPACT_ATOMS: atom_id res chain seq x y z
N MET A 1 -12.68 -15.18 17.06
CA MET A 1 -11.49 -14.40 16.65
C MET A 1 -11.36 -13.21 17.58
N LYS A 2 -10.15 -12.78 17.94
CA LYS A 2 -9.98 -11.52 18.70
C LYS A 2 -10.40 -10.34 17.82
N PRO A 3 -11.03 -9.28 18.37
CA PRO A 3 -11.33 -8.07 17.61
C PRO A 3 -10.04 -7.44 17.06
N TRP A 4 -10.17 -6.61 16.02
CA TRP A 4 -9.05 -5.83 15.49
C TRP A 4 -8.73 -4.68 16.45
N THR A 5 -7.45 -4.32 16.57
CA THR A 5 -7.05 -3.12 17.31
C THR A 5 -7.69 -1.89 16.65
N PRO A 6 -8.44 -1.05 17.39
CA PRO A 6 -9.11 0.09 16.79
C PRO A 6 -8.12 1.17 16.35
N PHE A 7 -8.46 1.86 15.27
CA PHE A 7 -7.80 3.10 14.90
C PHE A 7 -8.13 4.20 15.94
N PRO A 8 -7.14 4.84 16.57
CA PRO A 8 -7.38 5.69 17.75
C PRO A 8 -7.99 7.06 17.43
N TYR A 9 -8.08 7.46 16.16
CA TYR A 9 -8.53 8.79 15.74
C TYR A 9 -9.84 8.75 14.94
N SER A 10 -10.72 7.78 15.19
CA SER A 10 -11.96 7.59 14.42
C SER A 10 -12.83 8.85 14.33
N ASP A 11 -12.89 9.63 15.41
CA ASP A 11 -13.74 10.83 15.49
C ASP A 11 -13.23 12.00 14.63
N ALA A 12 -11.97 11.96 14.18
CA ALA A 12 -11.36 13.01 13.37
C ALA A 12 -11.80 12.98 11.90
N TYR A 13 -12.44 11.89 11.45
CA TYR A 13 -12.78 11.67 10.04
C TYR A 13 -14.27 11.38 9.84
N PRO A 14 -15.18 12.35 10.03
CA PRO A 14 -16.63 12.13 10.00
C PRO A 14 -17.20 11.98 8.57
N PHE A 15 -16.59 11.12 7.73
CA PHE A 15 -16.98 10.90 6.35
C PHE A 15 -18.43 10.43 6.22
N THR A 16 -19.17 10.93 5.25
CA THR A 16 -20.47 10.40 4.83
C THR A 16 -20.36 9.87 3.41
N ALA A 17 -21.33 9.07 2.94
CA ALA A 17 -21.37 8.63 1.55
C ALA A 17 -21.28 9.82 0.57
N ALA A 18 -21.96 10.94 0.88
CA ALA A 18 -21.91 12.16 0.08
C ALA A 18 -20.51 12.78 0.06
N SER A 19 -19.85 12.90 1.22
CA SER A 19 -18.52 13.53 1.30
C SER A 19 -17.42 12.64 0.71
N VAL A 20 -17.53 11.31 0.81
CA VAL A 20 -16.62 10.36 0.15
C VAL A 20 -16.76 10.47 -1.36
N ARG A 21 -18.01 10.44 -1.88
CA ARG A 21 -18.26 10.58 -3.32
C ARG A 21 -17.73 11.92 -3.86
N SER A 22 -17.90 13.02 -3.13
CA SER A 22 -17.38 14.32 -3.57
C SER A 22 -15.84 14.41 -3.53
N GLN A 23 -15.20 13.67 -2.62
CA GLN A 23 -13.74 13.68 -2.45
C GLN A 23 -13.03 12.51 -3.12
N TRP A 24 -13.78 11.66 -3.85
CA TRP A 24 -13.29 10.39 -4.38
C TRP A 24 -11.96 10.52 -5.12
N LYS A 25 -11.86 11.51 -6.00
CA LYS A 25 -10.64 11.78 -6.78
C LYS A 25 -9.40 12.02 -5.90
N ARG A 26 -9.53 12.69 -4.75
CA ARG A 26 -8.42 12.94 -3.82
C ARG A 26 -8.09 11.70 -2.99
N LEU A 27 -9.11 10.99 -2.52
CA LEU A 27 -8.97 9.79 -1.69
C LEU A 27 -8.40 8.60 -2.47
N HIS A 28 -8.62 8.57 -3.79
CA HIS A 28 -8.20 7.52 -4.72
C HIS A 28 -7.22 8.02 -5.78
N ALA A 29 -6.52 9.12 -5.51
CA ALA A 29 -5.49 9.65 -6.43
C ALA A 29 -4.33 8.65 -6.64
N GLY A 30 -4.05 7.82 -5.63
CA GLY A 30 -2.96 6.83 -5.67
C GLY A 30 -3.31 5.52 -6.39
N ASP A 31 -4.53 5.02 -6.17
CA ASP A 31 -4.97 3.72 -6.68
C ASP A 31 -5.85 3.80 -7.94
N ALA A 32 -6.37 4.99 -8.27
CA ALA A 32 -7.29 5.22 -9.38
C ALA A 32 -8.54 4.31 -9.34
N GLU A 33 -8.98 3.92 -8.13
CA GLU A 33 -10.21 3.14 -7.96
C GLU A 33 -11.41 3.91 -8.54
N PRO A 34 -12.31 3.27 -9.31
CA PRO A 34 -13.53 3.92 -9.77
C PRO A 34 -14.51 4.14 -8.62
N CYS A 35 -15.20 5.29 -8.62
CA CYS A 35 -16.26 5.55 -7.64
C CYS A 35 -17.42 4.56 -7.85
N PRO A 36 -17.82 3.79 -6.83
CA PRO A 36 -18.88 2.81 -6.97
C PRO A 36 -20.24 3.48 -7.12
N ASP A 37 -21.11 2.87 -7.94
CA ASP A 37 -22.54 3.21 -7.98
C ASP A 37 -23.34 2.48 -6.90
N ASP A 38 -22.87 1.29 -6.50
CA ASP A 38 -23.47 0.50 -5.42
C ASP A 38 -23.27 1.18 -4.06
N ALA A 39 -24.39 1.43 -3.37
CA ALA A 39 -24.40 2.09 -2.07
C ALA A 39 -23.69 1.27 -0.98
N ALA A 40 -23.80 -0.06 -0.99
CA ALA A 40 -23.14 -0.91 0.00
C ALA A 40 -21.61 -0.88 -0.17
N VAL A 41 -21.13 -0.82 -1.41
CA VAL A 41 -19.69 -0.65 -1.68
C VAL A 41 -19.22 0.74 -1.25
N LEU A 42 -20.00 1.79 -1.53
CA LEU A 42 -19.67 3.15 -1.07
C LEU A 42 -19.64 3.26 0.46
N ASP A 43 -20.58 2.63 1.15
CA ASP A 43 -20.63 2.61 2.61
C ASP A 43 -19.43 1.87 3.22
N ALA A 44 -18.96 0.79 2.58
CA ALA A 44 -17.72 0.13 2.97
C ALA A 44 -16.49 1.05 2.81
N TRP A 45 -16.44 1.88 1.77
CA TRP A 45 -15.40 2.92 1.61
C TRP A 45 -15.51 4.02 2.67
N VAL A 46 -16.71 4.43 3.07
CA VAL A 46 -16.91 5.36 4.19
C VAL A 46 -16.31 4.81 5.47
N LEU A 47 -16.53 3.53 5.76
CA LEU A 47 -15.93 2.86 6.93
C LEU A 47 -14.39 2.82 6.83
N PHE A 48 -13.85 2.53 5.63
CA PHE A 48 -12.41 2.53 5.40
C PHE A 48 -11.78 3.90 5.69
N HIS A 49 -12.32 4.98 5.11
CA HIS A 49 -11.76 6.32 5.28
C HIS A 49 -11.91 6.87 6.71
N ARG A 50 -12.87 6.34 7.49
CA ARG A 50 -13.02 6.59 8.93
C ARG A 50 -12.00 5.82 9.80
N GLY A 51 -11.31 4.83 9.24
CA GLY A 51 -10.42 3.94 9.98
C GLY A 51 -11.13 2.77 10.67
N ALA A 52 -12.42 2.54 10.37
CA ALA A 52 -13.18 1.40 10.85
C ALA A 52 -12.86 0.15 10.01
N PHE A 53 -11.58 -0.24 9.97
CA PHE A 53 -11.06 -1.20 9.00
C PHE A 53 -11.70 -2.60 9.09
N GLU A 54 -11.99 -3.09 10.31
CA GLU A 54 -12.65 -4.40 10.46
C GLU A 54 -14.07 -4.38 9.89
N GLU A 55 -14.80 -3.29 10.13
CA GLU A 55 -16.17 -3.10 9.63
C GLU A 55 -16.17 -2.87 8.12
N ALA A 56 -15.20 -2.10 7.60
CA ALA A 56 -15.01 -1.91 6.16
C ALA A 56 -14.72 -3.23 5.45
N ALA A 57 -13.86 -4.07 6.05
CA ALA A 57 -13.58 -5.41 5.52
C ALA A 57 -14.85 -6.26 5.48
N ARG A 58 -15.59 -6.33 6.59
CA ARG A 58 -16.84 -7.10 6.67
C ARG A 58 -17.90 -6.60 5.68
N ALA A 59 -18.09 -5.28 5.59
CA ALA A 59 -19.06 -4.65 4.70
C ALA A 59 -18.70 -4.88 3.22
N GLY A 60 -17.42 -4.72 2.86
CA GLY A 60 -16.93 -4.99 1.51
C GLY A 60 -17.15 -6.43 1.07
N LEU A 61 -16.88 -7.39 1.96
CA LEU A 61 -17.16 -8.81 1.68
C LEU A 61 -18.64 -9.12 1.54
N ALA A 62 -19.48 -8.50 2.37
CA ALA A 62 -20.92 -8.67 2.27
C ALA A 62 -21.49 -8.09 0.96
N ALA A 63 -20.91 -6.99 0.46
CA ALA A 63 -21.30 -6.40 -0.83
C ALA A 63 -20.85 -7.24 -2.04
N GLY A 64 -19.69 -7.91 -1.95
CA GLY A 64 -19.12 -8.66 -3.07
C GLY A 64 -18.69 -7.74 -4.23
N GLY A 65 -18.30 -8.32 -5.37
CA GLY A 65 -17.87 -7.56 -6.56
C GLY A 65 -16.80 -6.51 -6.22
N ALA A 66 -17.06 -5.24 -6.55
CA ALA A 66 -16.17 -4.12 -6.22
C ALA A 66 -15.94 -3.94 -4.70
N GLY A 67 -16.84 -4.42 -3.84
CA GLY A 67 -16.66 -4.46 -2.39
C GLY A 67 -15.50 -5.33 -1.92
N ILE A 68 -15.05 -6.30 -2.73
CA ILE A 68 -13.88 -7.11 -2.42
C ILE A 68 -12.61 -6.25 -2.38
N THR A 69 -12.53 -5.21 -3.23
CA THR A 69 -11.38 -4.30 -3.28
C THR A 69 -11.18 -3.57 -1.95
N VAL A 70 -12.25 -2.96 -1.39
CA VAL A 70 -12.17 -2.27 -0.10
C VAL A 70 -11.88 -3.25 1.04
N ALA A 71 -12.38 -4.49 0.96
CA ALA A 71 -12.08 -5.51 1.94
C ALA A 71 -10.61 -5.90 1.97
N ASN A 72 -10.00 -6.07 0.79
CA ASN A 72 -8.56 -6.32 0.66
C ASN A 72 -7.75 -5.14 1.21
N LYS A 73 -8.06 -3.91 0.80
CA LYS A 73 -7.37 -2.70 1.27
C LYS A 73 -7.47 -2.55 2.79
N ALA A 74 -8.66 -2.66 3.36
CA ALA A 74 -8.88 -2.53 4.79
C ALA A 74 -8.09 -3.57 5.60
N THR A 75 -8.10 -4.83 5.14
CA THR A 75 -7.35 -5.92 5.79
C THR A 75 -5.85 -5.68 5.77
N ILE A 76 -5.31 -5.26 4.62
CA ILE A 76 -3.87 -5.05 4.46
C ILE A 76 -3.40 -3.82 5.23
N VAL A 77 -4.16 -2.72 5.20
CA VAL A 77 -3.85 -1.50 5.97
C VAL A 77 -3.86 -1.81 7.47
N TYR A 78 -4.90 -2.49 7.97
CA TYR A 78 -4.92 -2.92 9.37
C TYR A 78 -3.71 -3.78 9.74
N ALA A 79 -3.42 -4.81 8.92
CA ALA A 79 -2.30 -5.71 9.19
C ALA A 79 -0.95 -4.97 9.24
N ASN A 80 -0.75 -3.99 8.35
CA ASN A 80 0.52 -3.27 8.25
C ASN A 80 0.72 -2.24 9.37
N TYR A 81 -0.32 -1.52 9.76
CA TYR A 81 -0.18 -0.35 10.64
C TYR A 81 -0.72 -0.53 12.06
N LEU A 82 -1.61 -1.50 12.30
CA LEU A 82 -2.36 -1.58 13.56
C LEU A 82 -2.31 -2.95 14.24
N GLU A 83 -2.03 -4.03 13.51
CA GLU A 83 -1.90 -5.36 14.13
C GLU A 83 -0.56 -5.51 14.86
N PRO A 84 -0.55 -5.63 16.21
CA PRO A 84 0.68 -5.69 16.98
C PRO A 84 1.37 -7.06 16.93
N HIS A 85 0.66 -8.13 16.55
CA HIS A 85 1.23 -9.49 16.57
C HIS A 85 1.62 -9.95 15.17
N GLU A 86 2.90 -10.25 14.99
CA GLU A 86 3.49 -10.66 13.70
C GLU A 86 2.77 -11.86 13.07
N ASP A 87 2.54 -12.94 13.82
CA ASP A 87 1.85 -14.13 13.30
C ASP A 87 0.46 -13.80 12.75
N ARG A 88 -0.25 -12.89 13.41
CA ARG A 88 -1.58 -12.45 12.98
C ARG A 88 -1.51 -11.53 11.77
N ARG A 89 -0.52 -10.63 11.72
CA ARG A 89 -0.23 -9.81 10.53
C ARG A 89 0.01 -10.69 9.31
N LEU A 90 0.88 -11.70 9.41
CA LEU A 90 1.18 -12.62 8.32
C LEU A 90 -0.05 -13.42 7.88
N ALA A 91 -0.89 -13.85 8.82
CA ALA A 91 -2.14 -14.55 8.51
C ALA A 91 -3.11 -13.65 7.73
N LEU A 92 -3.31 -12.39 8.17
CA LEU A 92 -4.19 -11.42 7.51
C LEU A 92 -3.70 -11.07 6.10
N LEU A 93 -2.39 -10.90 5.92
CA LEU A 93 -1.79 -10.63 4.62
C LEU A 93 -1.95 -11.83 3.67
N THR A 94 -1.84 -13.07 4.20
CA THR A 94 -2.08 -14.28 3.41
C THR A 94 -3.54 -14.37 2.98
N GLU A 95 -4.49 -14.15 3.90
CA GLU A 95 -5.93 -14.13 3.59
C GLU A 95 -6.28 -13.09 2.52
N ALA A 96 -5.76 -11.86 2.65
CA ALA A 96 -5.96 -10.81 1.67
C ALA A 96 -5.31 -11.14 0.32
N ALA A 97 -4.12 -11.75 0.31
CA ALA A 97 -3.45 -12.18 -0.93
C ALA A 97 -4.25 -13.27 -1.66
N GLU A 98 -4.81 -14.24 -0.94
CA GLU A 98 -5.66 -15.30 -1.51
C GLU A 98 -6.95 -14.72 -2.09
N ARG A 99 -7.63 -13.85 -1.33
CA ARG A 99 -8.85 -13.18 -1.79
C ARG A 99 -8.61 -12.29 -3.01
N ALA A 100 -7.53 -11.50 -3.01
CA ALA A 100 -7.15 -10.68 -4.16
C ALA A 100 -6.76 -11.55 -5.38
N SER A 101 -6.15 -12.72 -5.17
CA SER A 101 -5.87 -13.68 -6.25
C SER A 101 -7.14 -14.25 -6.87
N GLU A 102 -8.15 -14.54 -6.06
CA GLU A 102 -9.48 -14.94 -6.53
C GLU A 102 -10.14 -13.84 -7.35
N GLN A 103 -10.15 -12.61 -6.83
CA GLN A 103 -10.69 -11.45 -7.54
C GLN A 103 -9.94 -11.21 -8.86
N MET A 104 -8.61 -11.27 -8.85
CA MET A 104 -7.77 -11.11 -10.05
C MET A 104 -8.08 -12.16 -11.12
N ARG A 105 -8.39 -13.40 -10.74
CA ARG A 105 -8.81 -14.46 -11.69
C ARG A 105 -10.22 -14.25 -12.22
N ALA A 106 -11.15 -13.79 -11.38
CA ALA A 106 -12.53 -13.51 -11.78
C ALA A 106 -12.64 -12.24 -12.64
N GLU A 107 -11.78 -11.25 -12.38
CA GLU A 107 -11.80 -9.92 -12.96
C GLU A 107 -10.40 -9.56 -13.50
N PRO A 108 -9.91 -10.23 -14.57
CA PRO A 108 -8.53 -10.06 -15.05
C PRO A 108 -8.21 -8.65 -15.56
N THR A 109 -9.22 -7.82 -15.82
CA THR A 109 -9.07 -6.41 -16.23
C THR A 109 -9.20 -5.42 -15.08
N ASN A 110 -9.40 -5.87 -13.83
CA ASN A 110 -9.50 -5.00 -12.65
C ASN A 110 -8.10 -4.69 -12.10
N PRO A 111 -7.53 -3.48 -12.31
CA PRO A 111 -6.18 -3.14 -11.85
C PRO A 111 -6.00 -3.28 -10.34
N SER A 112 -7.03 -2.97 -9.55
CA SER A 112 -6.98 -3.02 -8.09
C SER A 112 -6.85 -4.44 -7.55
N ALA A 113 -7.47 -5.42 -8.23
CA ALA A 113 -7.31 -6.83 -7.88
C ALA A 113 -5.85 -7.30 -8.04
N TRP A 114 -5.18 -6.86 -9.13
CA TRP A 114 -3.75 -7.11 -9.32
C TRP A 114 -2.91 -6.39 -8.26
N PHE A 115 -3.16 -5.10 -8.05
CA PHE A 115 -2.39 -4.30 -7.10
C PHE A 115 -2.47 -4.85 -5.67
N TRP A 116 -3.66 -5.11 -5.15
CA TRP A 116 -3.81 -5.62 -3.78
C TRP A 116 -3.24 -7.03 -3.58
N HIS A 117 -3.27 -7.88 -4.63
CA HIS A 117 -2.57 -9.16 -4.58
C HIS A 117 -1.06 -8.97 -4.43
N ALA A 118 -0.46 -8.11 -5.26
CA ALA A 118 0.96 -7.83 -5.19
C ALA A 118 1.36 -7.17 -3.86
N TYR A 119 0.58 -6.20 -3.39
CA TYR A 119 0.86 -5.45 -2.18
C TYR A 119 0.80 -6.34 -0.94
N ALA A 120 -0.22 -7.21 -0.83
CA ALA A 120 -0.33 -8.19 0.25
C ALA A 120 0.87 -9.16 0.29
N ILE A 121 1.27 -9.70 -0.87
CA ILE A 121 2.44 -10.59 -0.95
C ILE A 121 3.74 -9.84 -0.63
N GLY A 122 3.88 -8.61 -1.10
CA GLY A 122 5.03 -7.75 -0.81
C GLY A 122 5.20 -7.55 0.68
N ARG A 123 4.15 -7.10 1.37
CA ARG A 123 4.14 -6.95 2.84
C ARG A 123 4.35 -8.27 3.58
N TYR A 124 3.75 -9.37 3.12
CA TYR A 124 4.00 -10.69 3.71
C TYR A 124 5.48 -11.10 3.59
N SER A 125 6.11 -10.78 2.45
CA SER A 125 7.52 -11.10 2.19
C SER A 125 8.49 -10.34 3.10
N GLN A 126 8.11 -9.16 3.60
CA GLN A 126 8.89 -8.37 4.55
C GLN A 126 8.93 -9.02 5.95
N GLY A 127 7.93 -9.82 6.31
CA GLY A 127 7.85 -10.52 7.60
C GLY A 127 8.31 -11.98 7.56
N ILE A 128 9.04 -12.41 6.52
CA ILE A 128 9.63 -13.76 6.45
C ILE A 128 11.10 -13.70 6.04
N SER A 129 11.83 -14.80 6.23
CA SER A 129 13.23 -14.88 5.79
C SER A 129 13.36 -14.77 4.26
N VAL A 130 14.45 -14.14 3.80
CA VAL A 130 14.78 -14.02 2.38
C VAL A 130 14.79 -15.40 1.70
N ALA A 131 15.37 -16.42 2.35
CA ALA A 131 15.38 -17.78 1.85
C ALA A 131 13.95 -18.34 1.61
N LYS A 132 13.01 -18.10 2.53
CA LYS A 132 11.61 -18.54 2.38
C LYS A 132 10.92 -17.77 1.25
N ALA A 133 11.11 -16.46 1.16
CA ALA A 133 10.55 -15.63 0.08
C ALA A 133 11.05 -16.07 -1.30
N MET A 134 12.34 -16.42 -1.42
CA MET A 134 12.95 -16.96 -2.64
C MET A 134 12.39 -18.34 -2.99
N ALA A 135 12.32 -19.25 -2.01
CA ALA A 135 11.78 -20.60 -2.22
C ALA A 135 10.32 -20.59 -2.70
N GLN A 136 9.53 -19.61 -2.25
CA GLN A 136 8.15 -19.41 -2.67
C GLN A 136 8.01 -18.60 -3.98
N GLY A 137 9.11 -18.09 -4.54
CA GLY A 137 9.11 -17.31 -5.78
C GLY A 137 8.40 -15.95 -5.67
N LEU A 138 8.32 -15.37 -4.47
CA LEU A 138 7.50 -14.19 -4.20
C LEU A 138 7.99 -12.95 -4.97
N GLY A 139 9.31 -12.72 -5.04
CA GLY A 139 9.86 -11.53 -5.68
C GLY A 139 9.45 -11.39 -7.15
N SER A 140 9.62 -12.46 -7.94
CA SER A 140 9.22 -12.46 -9.36
C SER A 140 7.71 -12.36 -9.54
N ARG A 141 6.91 -12.87 -8.59
CA ARG A 141 5.45 -12.74 -8.61
C ARG A 141 5.02 -11.30 -8.36
N VAL A 142 5.50 -10.69 -7.27
CA VAL A 142 5.20 -9.29 -6.91
C VAL A 142 5.50 -8.37 -8.09
N ARG A 143 6.70 -8.48 -8.67
CA ARG A 143 7.09 -7.65 -9.83
C ARG A 143 6.11 -7.78 -10.99
N LYS A 144 5.83 -9.00 -11.46
CA LYS A 144 4.95 -9.24 -12.61
C LYS A 144 3.53 -8.75 -12.35
N THR A 145 3.03 -8.95 -11.13
CA THR A 145 1.68 -8.52 -10.74
C THR A 145 1.58 -6.99 -10.69
N LEU A 146 2.60 -6.29 -10.19
CA LEU A 146 2.64 -4.81 -10.21
C LEU A 146 2.77 -4.25 -11.63
N GLU A 147 3.63 -4.83 -12.47
CA GLU A 147 3.76 -4.45 -13.88
C GLU A 147 2.41 -4.60 -14.61
N GLN A 148 1.67 -5.68 -14.35
CA GLN A 148 0.33 -5.86 -14.92
C GLN A 148 -0.69 -4.82 -14.40
N ALA A 149 -0.67 -4.48 -13.11
CA ALA A 149 -1.53 -3.42 -12.57
C ALA A 149 -1.27 -2.07 -13.26
N ILE A 150 0.00 -1.73 -13.53
CA ILE A 150 0.40 -0.51 -14.25
C ILE A 150 -0.04 -0.54 -15.72
N VAL A 151 0.03 -1.71 -16.39
CA VAL A 151 -0.47 -1.86 -17.76
C VAL A 151 -1.98 -1.64 -17.82
N LEU A 152 -2.73 -2.19 -16.87
CA LEU A 152 -4.19 -2.03 -16.80
C LEU A 152 -4.60 -0.61 -16.39
N SER A 153 -3.82 0.05 -15.55
CA SER A 153 -4.04 1.44 -15.13
C SER A 153 -2.74 2.24 -15.19
N PRO A 154 -2.46 2.91 -16.33
CA PRO A 154 -1.29 3.77 -16.48
C PRO A 154 -1.29 4.99 -15.55
N ILE A 155 -2.38 5.27 -14.83
CA ILE A 155 -2.46 6.35 -13.83
C ILE A 155 -2.41 5.83 -12.39
N HIS A 156 -2.11 4.55 -12.17
CA HIS A 156 -1.98 3.98 -10.83
C HIS A 156 -0.63 4.36 -10.22
N ALA A 157 -0.62 5.40 -9.37
CA ALA A 157 0.60 5.88 -8.72
C ALA A 157 1.12 4.89 -7.67
N ASP A 158 0.24 4.30 -6.87
CA ASP A 158 0.64 3.38 -5.78
C ASP A 158 1.28 2.09 -6.30
N ALA A 159 0.85 1.58 -7.45
CA ALA A 159 1.50 0.44 -8.10
C ALA A 159 2.92 0.77 -8.57
N ARG A 160 3.16 2.01 -9.03
CA ARG A 160 4.51 2.49 -9.38
C ARG A 160 5.37 2.65 -8.13
N LEU A 161 4.84 3.24 -7.06
CA LEU A 161 5.53 3.35 -5.78
C LEU A 161 5.93 1.98 -5.25
N ALA A 162 5.00 1.01 -5.22
CA ALA A 162 5.29 -0.35 -4.78
C ALA A 162 6.36 -1.04 -5.65
N LEU A 163 6.36 -0.81 -6.97
CA LEU A 163 7.39 -1.35 -7.86
C LEU A 163 8.75 -0.65 -7.68
N ALA A 164 8.74 0.63 -7.34
CA ALA A 164 9.94 1.38 -7.00
C ALA A 164 10.58 0.84 -5.71
N VAL A 165 9.76 0.64 -4.67
CA VAL A 165 10.17 0.01 -3.39
C VAL A 165 10.69 -1.40 -3.62
N PHE A 166 10.02 -2.20 -4.45
CA PHE A 166 10.49 -3.55 -4.82
C PHE A 166 11.93 -3.52 -5.36
N HIS A 167 12.24 -2.57 -6.24
CA HIS A 167 13.59 -2.44 -6.78
C HIS A 167 14.63 -2.12 -5.70
N ALA A 168 14.31 -1.19 -4.78
CA ALA A 168 15.20 -0.83 -3.68
C ALA A 168 15.42 -2.01 -2.71
N GLU A 169 14.35 -2.65 -2.26
CA GLU A 169 14.44 -3.74 -1.29
C GLU A 169 15.15 -4.98 -1.81
N ILE A 170 14.97 -5.33 -3.09
CA ILE A 170 15.72 -6.45 -3.66
C ILE A 170 17.22 -6.14 -3.68
N ILE A 171 17.60 -4.91 -4.01
CA ILE A 171 19.01 -4.48 -3.97
C ILE A 171 19.54 -4.53 -2.54
N ASP A 172 18.78 -4.07 -1.57
CA ASP A 172 19.14 -4.15 -0.15
C ASP A 172 19.38 -5.59 0.32
N LYS A 173 18.43 -6.48 0.02
CA LYS A 173 18.40 -7.85 0.55
C LYS A 173 19.43 -8.78 -0.08
N VAL A 174 19.72 -8.64 -1.38
CA VAL A 174 20.60 -9.59 -2.11
C VAL A 174 21.75 -8.92 -2.87
N GLY A 175 21.85 -7.59 -2.81
CA GLY A 175 22.84 -6.81 -3.55
C GLY A 175 22.44 -6.55 -5.01
N GLU A 176 23.00 -5.49 -5.59
CA GLU A 176 22.64 -5.02 -6.94
C GLU A 176 22.88 -6.07 -8.03
N MET A 177 24.01 -6.77 -7.99
CA MET A 177 24.38 -7.76 -9.02
C MET A 177 23.39 -8.94 -9.04
N VAL A 178 23.11 -9.55 -7.89
CA VAL A 178 22.18 -10.69 -7.78
C VAL A 178 20.75 -10.22 -8.03
N GLY A 179 20.37 -9.07 -7.45
CA GLY A 179 19.06 -8.46 -7.66
C GLY A 179 18.75 -8.22 -9.14
N SER A 180 19.72 -7.69 -9.89
CA SER A 180 19.62 -7.46 -11.33
C SER A 180 19.52 -8.76 -12.12
N MET A 181 20.37 -9.76 -11.82
CA MET A 181 20.40 -11.03 -12.56
C MET A 181 19.14 -11.89 -12.33
N THR A 182 18.64 -11.93 -11.09
CA THR A 182 17.53 -12.84 -10.71
C THR A 182 16.17 -12.19 -10.83
N TYR A 183 16.06 -10.90 -10.46
CA TYR A 183 14.79 -10.20 -10.37
C TYR A 183 14.69 -8.99 -11.30
N GLY A 184 15.77 -8.65 -12.03
CA GLY A 184 15.88 -7.44 -12.84
C GLY A 184 15.79 -6.16 -12.02
N ALA A 185 16.21 -6.21 -10.75
CA ALA A 185 16.20 -5.04 -9.90
C ALA A 185 17.24 -3.99 -10.33
N ARG A 186 16.86 -2.71 -10.39
CA ARG A 186 17.75 -1.61 -10.80
C ARG A 186 17.46 -0.35 -10.02
N LYS A 187 18.51 0.27 -9.47
CA LYS A 187 18.44 1.58 -8.79
C LYS A 187 17.78 2.64 -9.68
N ALA A 188 18.24 2.77 -10.93
CA ALA A 188 17.69 3.74 -11.88
C ALA A 188 16.20 3.52 -12.19
N SER A 189 15.72 2.27 -12.19
CA SER A 189 14.29 1.99 -12.34
C SER A 189 13.51 2.41 -11.10
N SER A 190 14.03 2.17 -9.91
CA SER A 190 13.41 2.59 -8.64
C SER A 190 13.17 4.10 -8.63
N LEU A 191 14.24 4.89 -8.82
CA LEU A 191 14.16 6.35 -8.77
C LEU A 191 13.20 6.92 -9.82
N ARG A 192 13.24 6.42 -11.06
CA ARG A 192 12.32 6.84 -12.13
C ARG A 192 10.86 6.52 -11.79
N LEU A 193 10.58 5.36 -11.21
CA LEU A 193 9.21 4.98 -10.84
C LEU A 193 8.65 5.85 -9.71
N PHE A 194 9.49 6.29 -8.75
CA PHE A 194 9.10 7.30 -7.78
C PHE A 194 8.75 8.63 -8.45
N GLU A 195 9.60 9.12 -9.36
CA GLU A 195 9.34 10.35 -10.12
C GLU A 195 8.02 10.26 -10.92
N GLU A 196 7.80 9.16 -11.63
CA GLU A 196 6.56 8.90 -12.39
C GLU A 196 5.33 8.85 -11.48
N ALA A 197 5.45 8.24 -10.29
CA ALA A 197 4.36 8.18 -9.33
C ALA A 197 4.01 9.56 -8.76
N PHE A 198 5.00 10.37 -8.38
CA PHE A 198 4.77 11.72 -7.87
C PHE A 198 4.28 12.69 -8.94
N ALA A 199 4.58 12.45 -10.22
CA ALA A 199 3.95 13.20 -11.31
C ALA A 199 2.43 12.95 -11.41
N ILE A 200 1.95 11.80 -10.94
CA ILE A 200 0.53 11.45 -10.90
C ILE A 200 -0.12 11.90 -9.58
N ASN A 201 0.51 11.60 -8.44
CA ASN A 201 0.03 11.93 -7.10
C ASN A 201 1.16 12.58 -6.25
N PRO A 202 1.40 13.90 -6.37
CA PRO A 202 2.46 14.60 -5.66
C PRO A 202 2.24 14.67 -4.14
N ASP A 203 0.98 14.52 -3.70
CA ASP A 203 0.58 14.62 -2.29
C ASP A 203 0.60 13.26 -1.57
N SER A 204 1.17 12.21 -2.19
CA SER A 204 1.21 10.87 -1.60
C SER A 204 2.01 10.82 -0.30
N VAL A 205 1.30 10.79 0.83
CA VAL A 205 1.88 10.66 2.18
C VAL A 205 2.73 9.40 2.30
N ILE A 206 2.15 8.24 1.95
CA ILE A 206 2.87 6.95 2.03
C ILE A 206 4.02 6.91 1.01
N GLY A 207 3.81 7.46 -0.20
CA GLY A 207 4.86 7.51 -1.21
C GLY A 207 6.11 8.27 -0.77
N LYS A 208 5.94 9.39 -0.04
CA LYS A 208 7.06 10.18 0.49
C LYS A 208 7.87 9.42 1.54
N ILE A 209 7.19 8.69 2.45
CA ILE A 209 7.85 7.82 3.44
C ILE A 209 8.66 6.72 2.73
N GLU A 210 8.02 6.00 1.80
CA GLU A 210 8.64 4.91 1.07
C GLU A 210 9.83 5.41 0.21
N TYR A 211 9.73 6.62 -0.35
CA TYR A 211 10.82 7.23 -1.10
C TYR A 211 11.98 7.64 -0.20
N ALA A 212 11.71 8.20 0.98
CA ALA A 212 12.74 8.50 1.97
C ALA A 212 13.55 7.23 2.32
N ASN A 213 12.87 6.13 2.60
CA ASN A 213 13.50 4.83 2.87
C ASN A 213 14.30 4.31 1.67
N ALA A 214 13.74 4.38 0.47
CA ALA A 214 14.43 3.95 -0.74
C ALA A 214 15.68 4.78 -1.04
N LEU A 215 15.67 6.08 -0.76
CA LEU A 215 16.85 6.95 -0.91
C LEU A 215 17.99 6.49 0.01
N LEU A 216 17.69 6.18 1.27
CA LEU A 216 18.69 5.68 2.22
C LEU A 216 19.25 4.31 1.78
N ILE A 217 18.37 3.40 1.34
CA ILE A 217 18.78 2.08 0.80
C ILE A 217 19.71 2.22 -0.41
N LEU A 218 19.34 3.08 -1.36
CA LEU A 218 19.99 3.13 -2.68
C LEU A 218 21.20 4.06 -2.75
N GLU A 219 21.27 5.05 -1.86
CA GLU A 219 22.24 6.14 -1.93
C GLU A 219 22.95 6.42 -0.60
N GLY A 220 22.53 5.77 0.49
CA GLY A 220 23.12 5.90 1.82
C GLY A 220 23.03 7.32 2.39
N ASP A 221 23.95 7.62 3.30
CA ASP A 221 23.97 8.86 4.09
C ASP A 221 24.02 10.15 3.24
N GLN A 222 24.46 10.06 1.99
CA GLN A 222 24.49 11.20 1.07
C GLN A 222 23.09 11.79 0.81
N ARG A 223 22.04 10.98 0.97
CA ARG A 223 20.64 11.41 0.83
C ARG A 223 19.90 11.49 2.17
N MET A 224 20.61 11.42 3.30
CA MET A 224 20.00 11.54 4.63
C MET A 224 19.17 12.82 4.75
N GLY A 225 19.73 13.96 4.34
CA GLY A 225 19.01 15.24 4.41
C GLY A 225 17.74 15.29 3.54
N ASP A 226 17.72 14.60 2.40
CA ASP A 226 16.50 14.49 1.58
C ASP A 226 15.46 13.57 2.22
N ALA A 227 15.89 12.44 2.79
CA ALA A 227 15.02 11.53 3.51
C ALA A 227 14.37 12.21 4.72
N THR A 228 15.16 12.90 5.56
CA THR A 228 14.66 13.66 6.71
C THR A 228 13.65 14.72 6.28
N ARG A 229 13.94 15.48 5.22
CA ARG A 229 13.01 16.50 4.70
C ARG A 229 11.67 15.91 4.26
N LEU A 230 11.67 14.73 3.63
CA LEU A 230 10.44 14.03 3.24
C LEU A 230 9.64 13.59 4.48
N TYR A 231 10.31 13.08 5.51
CA TYR A 231 9.67 12.73 6.78
C TYR A 231 9.07 13.96 7.48
N GLU A 232 9.78 15.08 7.54
CA GLU A 232 9.29 16.34 8.13
C GLU A 232 8.06 16.88 7.39
N GLU A 233 8.07 16.82 6.06
CA GLU A 233 6.93 17.20 5.22
C GLU A 233 5.71 16.33 5.53
N VAL A 234 5.90 15.01 5.64
CA VAL A 234 4.81 14.09 5.99
C VAL A 234 4.31 14.35 7.42
N ALA A 235 5.20 14.49 8.39
CA ALA A 235 4.86 14.69 9.80
C ALA A 235 4.02 15.95 10.06
N THR A 236 4.09 16.93 9.16
CA THR A 236 3.33 18.20 9.22
C THR A 236 2.14 18.26 8.26
N THR A 237 1.95 17.22 7.44
CA THR A 237 0.82 17.14 6.50
C THR A 237 -0.50 16.97 7.25
N GLN A 238 -1.55 17.67 6.80
CA GLN A 238 -2.92 17.38 7.23
C GLN A 238 -3.43 16.15 6.48
N PRO A 239 -3.63 15.00 7.15
CA PRO A 239 -4.07 13.78 6.47
C PRO A 239 -5.52 13.89 6.02
N ALA A 240 -5.79 13.42 4.80
CA ALA A 240 -7.12 13.42 4.20
C ALA A 240 -8.05 12.38 4.84
N ASP A 241 -7.52 11.24 5.28
CA ASP A 241 -8.29 10.14 5.87
C ASP A 241 -7.49 9.37 6.93
N ALA A 242 -8.08 8.29 7.45
CA ALA A 242 -7.43 7.44 8.45
C ALA A 242 -6.14 6.76 7.96
N LEU A 243 -6.02 6.40 6.68
CA LEU A 243 -4.79 5.79 6.15
C LEU A 243 -3.66 6.83 6.14
N GLU A 244 -3.92 8.03 5.62
CA GLU A 244 -2.92 9.09 5.64
C GLU A 244 -2.55 9.47 7.08
N ARG A 245 -3.50 9.44 8.04
CA ARG A 245 -3.18 9.64 9.46
C ARG A 245 -2.14 8.64 9.94
N LEU A 246 -2.32 7.35 9.66
CA LEU A 246 -1.35 6.33 10.05
C LEU A 246 0.04 6.61 9.47
N GLY A 247 0.12 7.11 8.24
CA GLY A 247 1.39 7.56 7.64
C GLY A 247 2.01 8.76 8.36
N VAL A 248 1.21 9.76 8.70
CA VAL A 248 1.66 10.94 9.45
C VAL A 248 2.21 10.54 10.83
N GLU A 249 1.50 9.68 11.57
CA GLU A 249 1.94 9.20 12.89
C GLU A 249 3.24 8.37 12.78
N LEU A 250 3.37 7.55 11.74
CA LEU A 250 4.60 6.81 11.46
C LEU A 250 5.77 7.77 11.25
N ALA A 251 5.63 8.78 10.39
CA ALA A 251 6.67 9.76 10.15
C ALA A 251 7.06 10.54 11.41
N GLN A 252 6.08 10.92 12.24
CA GLN A 252 6.34 11.58 13.53
C GLN A 252 7.11 10.68 14.50
N THR A 253 6.81 9.38 14.50
CA THR A 253 7.52 8.41 15.34
C THR A 253 8.97 8.23 14.87
N GLU A 254 9.18 8.02 13.56
CA GLU A 254 10.53 7.86 12.98
C GLU A 254 11.42 9.09 13.24
N LEU A 255 10.87 10.31 13.15
CA LEU A 255 11.61 11.54 13.47
C LEU A 255 11.91 11.72 14.96
N ALA A 256 11.13 11.11 15.84
CA ALA A 256 11.38 11.17 17.28
C ALA A 256 12.42 10.14 17.74
N GLU A 257 12.59 9.06 16.97
CA GLU A 257 13.52 7.95 17.26
C GLU A 257 14.87 8.08 16.54
N GLY A 258 14.94 8.80 15.40
CA GLY A 258 16.15 9.09 14.63
C GLY A 258 17.00 10.25 15.16
#